data_AF-A0A822J5J8-F1
#
_entry.id   AF-A0A822J5J8-F1
#
_cell.length_a   1.000
_cell.length_b   1.000
_cell.length_c   1.000
_cell.angle_alpha   90.00
_cell.angle_beta   90.00
_cell.angle_gamma   90.00
#
_symmetry.space_group_name_H-M   'P 1'
#
loop_
_entity.id
_entity.type
_entity.pdbx_description
1 polymer ?
#
loop_
_entity_poly.entity_id
_entity_poly.type
_entity_poly.pdbx_seq_one_letter_code
_entity_poly.pdbx_strand_id
1 'polypeptide(L)'
;MNKQVVIDIVKNIFANRGYSISSSDICDLLAEKDTEHFLIKFEKDPNYNNIRYFSNMVKRYGKGIVISDSFDEKIRMLALNDGLILWDRGELEMQIGRVVLGEALAKHEEKPDENEYSIFSSIQEPVKVNEPQAKEHLTKEYEKTIKVMLRCVPVNIGKKDAISIAQAKVGTPKSQTLKFIPVWYYSYSFNIQKKYKSKVVDLTGDGEGYIHAITGENFFNKYRDIRENIMMPTQNYEIMQPSIQKNDASEKALNSIIREHTKQVRLNEMIGDTIVFENRIFAPDPSEINLNIDLLYIPVWEIKGKREVMDINGYDGHIMAIKVYNDAEMV
;
A
#
# COMPACT_ATOMS: atom_id res chain seq x y z
N MET A 1 23.06 -14.85 15.13
CA MET A 1 23.82 -13.89 14.28
C MET A 1 25.06 -13.33 15.00
N ASN A 2 26.11 -12.90 14.27
CA ASN A 2 27.29 -12.23 14.84
C ASN A 2 27.02 -10.73 15.03
N LYS A 3 27.21 -10.22 16.26
CA LYS A 3 26.90 -8.82 16.62
C LYS A 3 27.60 -7.80 15.71
N GLN A 4 28.92 -7.93 15.51
CA GLN A 4 29.68 -6.94 14.75
C GLN A 4 29.21 -6.88 13.29
N VAL A 5 28.97 -8.04 12.69
CA VAL A 5 28.46 -8.16 11.32
C VAL A 5 27.09 -7.49 11.19
N VAL A 6 26.18 -7.72 12.14
CA VAL A 6 24.84 -7.10 12.14
C VAL A 6 24.94 -5.60 12.30
N ILE A 7 25.80 -5.11 13.20
CA ILE A 7 26.02 -3.67 13.40
C ILE A 7 26.55 -3.00 12.12
N ASP A 8 27.51 -3.62 11.43
CA ASP A 8 28.06 -3.06 10.19
C ASP A 8 27.03 -3.05 9.04
N ILE A 9 26.20 -4.09 8.95
CA ILE A 9 25.06 -4.12 8.01
C ILE A 9 24.07 -2.99 8.31
N VAL A 10 23.69 -2.84 9.57
CA VAL A 10 22.70 -1.83 9.98
C VAL A 10 23.23 -0.42 9.76
N LYS A 11 24.53 -0.18 10.01
CA LYS A 11 25.17 1.08 9.63
C LYS A 11 24.98 1.37 8.15
N ASN A 12 25.24 0.40 7.29
CA ASN A 12 25.07 0.61 5.85
C ASN A 12 23.60 0.92 5.48
N ILE A 13 22.65 0.20 6.09
CA ILE A 13 21.21 0.43 5.86
C ILE A 13 20.79 1.87 6.17
N PHE A 14 21.23 2.40 7.31
CA PHE A 14 20.87 3.75 7.73
C PHE A 14 21.66 4.83 6.97
N ALA A 15 22.95 4.59 6.69
CA ALA A 15 23.77 5.52 5.91
C ALA A 15 23.22 5.70 4.49
N ASN A 16 22.81 4.62 3.83
CA ASN A 16 22.20 4.67 2.50
C ASN A 16 20.90 5.51 2.47
N ARG A 17 20.19 5.59 3.60
CA ARG A 17 18.99 6.42 3.75
C ARG A 17 19.28 7.87 4.17
N GLY A 18 20.55 8.24 4.26
CA GLY A 18 21.00 9.58 4.63
C GLY A 18 20.93 9.87 6.13
N TYR A 19 21.03 8.86 6.99
CA TYR A 19 21.17 9.06 8.44
C TYR A 19 22.64 9.21 8.82
N SER A 20 22.95 10.13 9.73
CA SER A 20 24.22 10.15 10.44
C SER A 20 24.21 9.10 11.55
N ILE A 21 25.27 8.30 11.64
CA ILE A 21 25.35 7.20 12.60
C ILE A 21 26.48 7.44 13.58
N SER A 22 26.15 7.36 14.87
CA SER A 22 27.10 7.46 15.96
C SER A 22 27.00 6.25 16.88
N SER A 23 28.07 5.98 17.62
CA SER A 23 28.05 5.02 18.72
C SER A 23 27.65 5.73 20.00
N SER A 24 26.95 5.02 20.90
CA SER A 24 26.49 5.56 22.17
C SER A 24 26.76 4.54 23.28
N ASP A 25 26.88 5.01 24.52
CA ASP A 25 26.99 4.14 25.70
C ASP A 25 25.65 3.46 26.04
N ILE A 26 24.56 3.95 25.44
CA ILE A 26 23.17 3.56 25.75
C ILE A 26 22.64 2.52 24.76
N CYS A 27 23.12 2.55 23.52
CA CYS A 27 22.69 1.69 22.42
C CYS A 27 23.87 1.41 21.48
N ASP A 28 23.78 0.33 20.70
CA ASP A 28 24.90 -0.04 19.82
C ASP A 28 25.07 0.98 18.68
N LEU A 29 23.97 1.54 18.17
CA LEU A 29 23.98 2.62 17.19
C LEU A 29 22.89 3.64 17.51
N LEU A 30 23.21 4.90 17.26
CA LEU A 30 22.26 6.00 17.20
C LEU A 30 22.25 6.51 15.75
N ALA A 31 21.07 6.49 15.12
CA ALA A 31 20.89 6.98 13.75
C ALA A 31 20.00 8.23 13.77
N GLU A 32 20.51 9.33 13.22
CA GLU A 32 19.87 10.65 13.26
C GLU A 32 19.71 11.21 11.86
N LYS A 33 18.54 11.78 11.58
CA LYS A 33 18.25 12.51 10.33
C LYS A 33 17.14 13.52 10.58
N ASP A 34 17.40 14.79 10.29
CA ASP A 34 16.48 15.90 10.54
C ASP A 34 15.99 15.91 12.00
N THR A 35 14.72 15.62 12.26
CA THR A 35 14.13 15.50 13.60
C THR A 35 14.01 14.05 14.08
N GLU A 36 14.34 13.07 13.25
CA GLU A 36 14.20 11.64 13.54
C GLU A 36 15.47 11.06 14.17
N HIS A 37 15.30 10.34 15.28
CA HIS A 37 16.37 9.72 16.04
C HIS A 37 15.97 8.28 16.37
N PHE A 38 16.82 7.32 15.99
CA PHE A 38 16.64 5.90 16.25
C PHE A 38 17.76 5.38 17.14
N LEU A 39 17.38 4.87 18.30
CA LEU A 39 18.26 4.09 19.16
C LEU A 39 18.17 2.64 18.70
N ILE A 40 19.30 2.03 18.37
CA ILE A 40 19.36 0.69 17.80
C ILE A 40 20.22 -0.20 18.68
N LYS A 41 19.67 -1.36 19.04
CA LYS A 41 20.35 -2.34 19.90
C LYS A 41 20.28 -3.73 19.29
N PHE A 42 21.42 -4.39 19.21
CA PHE A 42 21.51 -5.81 18.93
C PHE A 42 21.50 -6.59 20.24
N GLU A 43 20.55 -7.51 20.36
CA GLU A 43 20.40 -8.36 21.53
C GLU A 43 20.42 -9.82 21.10
N LYS A 44 21.45 -10.56 21.51
CA LYS A 44 21.63 -11.96 21.10
C LYS A 44 20.55 -12.84 21.69
N ASP A 45 20.20 -12.60 22.95
CA ASP A 45 19.24 -13.39 23.72
C ASP A 45 18.22 -12.46 24.39
N PRO A 46 17.20 -11.99 23.63
CA PRO A 46 16.17 -11.07 24.13
C PRO A 46 15.43 -11.69 25.32
N ASN A 47 15.25 -10.91 26.38
CA ASN A 47 14.52 -11.32 27.57
C ASN A 47 13.79 -10.13 28.19
N TYR A 48 13.00 -10.39 29.24
CA TYR A 48 12.14 -9.36 29.81
C TYR A 48 12.95 -8.16 30.30
N ASN A 49 14.09 -8.42 30.96
CA ASN A 49 14.89 -7.38 31.60
C ASN A 49 15.61 -6.50 30.58
N ASN A 50 16.26 -7.08 29.57
CA ASN A 50 17.01 -6.29 28.59
C ASN A 50 16.09 -5.46 27.68
N ILE A 51 14.93 -6.01 27.27
CA ILE A 51 13.93 -5.28 26.50
C ILE A 51 13.31 -4.15 27.32
N ARG A 52 12.93 -4.43 28.57
CA ARG A 52 12.33 -3.41 29.45
C ARG A 52 13.30 -2.28 29.78
N TYR A 53 14.57 -2.63 29.99
CA TYR A 53 15.62 -1.63 30.21
C TYR A 53 15.78 -0.73 28.99
N PHE A 54 15.92 -1.31 27.80
CA PHE A 54 16.09 -0.56 26.56
C PHE A 54 14.86 0.30 26.24
N SER A 55 13.65 -0.22 26.44
CA SER A 55 12.43 0.54 26.17
C SER A 55 12.28 1.79 27.04
N ASN A 56 12.67 1.71 28.31
CA ASN A 56 12.66 2.86 29.20
C ASN A 56 13.63 3.96 28.74
N MET A 57 14.75 3.58 28.12
CA MET A 57 15.70 4.53 27.54
C MET A 57 15.11 5.15 26.26
N VAL A 58 14.57 4.34 25.35
CA VAL A 58 13.93 4.80 24.11
C VAL A 58 12.83 5.83 24.36
N LYS A 59 11.96 5.59 25.35
CA LYS A 59 10.87 6.51 25.73
C LYS A 59 11.31 7.95 26.01
N ARG A 60 12.59 8.16 26.35
CA ARG A 60 13.14 9.49 26.64
C ARG A 60 13.82 10.15 25.45
N TYR A 61 14.24 9.38 24.45
CA TYR A 61 15.16 9.84 23.41
C TYR A 61 14.66 9.66 21.97
N GLY A 62 13.62 8.85 21.72
CA GLY A 62 13.04 8.74 20.38
C GLY A 62 12.44 7.37 20.08
N LYS A 63 12.75 6.84 18.89
CA LYS A 63 12.28 5.54 18.41
C LYS A 63 13.34 4.48 18.68
N GLY A 64 12.93 3.25 19.01
CA GLY A 64 13.84 2.18 19.39
C GLY A 64 13.74 0.98 18.45
N ILE A 65 14.87 0.45 17.99
CA ILE A 65 14.95 -0.78 17.21
C ILE A 65 15.74 -1.81 18.00
N VAL A 66 15.16 -3.00 18.19
CA VAL A 66 15.85 -4.16 18.74
C VAL A 66 16.04 -5.18 17.64
N ILE A 67 17.27 -5.64 17.48
CA ILE A 67 17.66 -6.60 16.47
C ILE A 67 18.08 -7.90 17.17
N SER A 68 17.49 -9.02 16.77
CA SER A 68 17.86 -10.35 17.27
C SER A 68 17.65 -11.40 16.19
N ASP A 69 18.16 -12.62 16.39
CA ASP A 69 17.95 -13.71 15.42
C ASP A 69 16.47 -14.11 15.35
N SER A 70 15.83 -14.12 16.53
CA SER A 70 14.40 -14.35 16.70
C SER A 70 13.93 -13.72 18.01
N PHE A 71 12.61 -13.57 18.14
CA PHE A 71 11.96 -13.15 19.38
C PHE A 71 10.92 -14.20 19.76
N ASP A 72 10.96 -14.68 21.00
CA ASP A 72 9.84 -15.44 21.54
C ASP A 72 8.60 -14.54 21.67
N GLU A 73 7.42 -15.16 21.66
CA GLU A 73 6.15 -14.44 21.61
C GLU A 73 5.96 -13.49 22.81
N LYS A 74 6.41 -13.88 24.01
CA LYS A 74 6.26 -13.06 25.21
C LYS A 74 7.14 -11.81 25.14
N ILE A 75 8.38 -11.97 24.68
CA ILE A 75 9.31 -10.86 24.51
C ILE A 75 8.91 -9.97 23.33
N ARG A 76 8.42 -10.56 22.24
CA ARG A 76 7.84 -9.82 21.11
C ARG A 76 6.69 -8.94 21.57
N MET A 77 5.72 -9.51 22.30
CA MET A 77 4.59 -8.75 22.87
C MET A 77 5.06 -7.65 23.82
N LEU A 78 6.04 -7.92 24.70
CA LEU A 78 6.58 -6.92 25.61
C LEU A 78 7.20 -5.74 24.87
N ALA A 79 8.10 -6.02 23.93
CA ALA A 79 8.84 -4.99 23.21
C ALA A 79 7.91 -4.10 22.37
N LEU A 80 6.97 -4.72 21.65
CA LEU A 80 5.97 -4.01 20.87
C LEU A 80 5.03 -3.19 21.76
N ASN A 81 4.63 -3.72 22.93
CA ASN A 81 3.83 -2.98 23.91
C ASN A 81 4.53 -1.73 24.43
N ASP A 82 5.85 -1.78 24.49
CA ASP A 82 6.70 -0.69 24.92
C ASP A 82 7.12 0.27 23.79
N GLY A 83 6.61 0.07 22.57
CA GLY A 83 6.84 0.95 21.42
C GLY A 83 8.18 0.71 20.71
N LEU A 84 8.80 -0.45 20.91
CA LEU A 84 10.00 -0.85 20.20
C LEU A 84 9.66 -1.48 18.84
N ILE A 85 10.51 -1.24 17.85
CA ILE A 85 10.52 -1.91 16.56
C ILE A 85 11.42 -3.14 16.69
N LEU A 86 10.98 -4.27 16.15
CA LEU A 86 11.72 -5.53 16.22
C LEU A 86 12.18 -5.95 14.83
N TRP A 87 13.49 -6.15 14.66
CA TRP A 87 14.06 -6.75 13.46
C TRP A 87 14.59 -8.13 13.82
N ASP A 88 13.82 -9.17 13.48
CA ASP A 88 14.35 -10.53 13.47
C ASP A 88 15.14 -10.78 12.19
N ARG A 89 15.66 -12.00 12.01
CA ARG A 89 16.45 -12.33 10.80
C ARG A 89 15.70 -12.00 9.50
N GLY A 90 14.41 -12.33 9.41
CA GLY A 90 13.62 -12.13 8.19
C GLY A 90 13.42 -10.64 7.88
N GLU A 91 13.13 -9.84 8.91
CA GLU A 91 13.03 -8.38 8.74
C GLU A 91 14.39 -7.79 8.35
N LEU A 92 15.49 -8.22 8.97
CA LEU A 92 16.84 -7.76 8.62
C LEU A 92 17.21 -8.09 7.17
N GLU A 93 16.92 -9.31 6.71
CA GLU A 93 17.10 -9.74 5.31
C GLU A 93 16.30 -8.85 4.34
N MET A 94 15.05 -8.52 4.69
CA MET A 94 14.24 -7.60 3.89
C MET A 94 14.85 -6.19 3.83
N GLN A 95 15.33 -5.65 4.96
CA GLN A 95 15.95 -4.32 4.99
C GLN A 95 17.24 -4.27 4.17
N ILE A 96 18.05 -5.34 4.19
CA ILE A 96 19.24 -5.50 3.33
C ILE A 96 18.81 -5.51 1.85
N GLY A 97 17.82 -6.33 1.49
CA GLY A 97 17.34 -6.43 0.11
C GLY A 97 16.87 -5.09 -0.45
N ARG A 98 16.17 -4.29 0.35
CA ARG A 98 15.73 -2.93 -0.03
C ARG A 98 16.90 -2.01 -0.35
N VAL A 99 17.96 -2.05 0.45
CA VAL A 99 19.14 -1.20 0.26
C VAL A 99 19.92 -1.62 -0.98
N VAL A 100 20.13 -2.92 -1.17
CA VAL A 100 20.82 -3.46 -2.36
C VAL A 100 20.07 -3.10 -3.64
N LEU A 101 18.73 -3.22 -3.63
CA LEU A 101 17.90 -2.84 -4.77
C LEU A 101 17.91 -1.33 -5.00
N GLY A 102 17.82 -0.52 -3.94
CA GLY A 102 17.91 0.94 -4.04
C GLY A 102 19.23 1.41 -4.64
N GLU A 103 20.36 0.83 -4.23
CA GLU A 103 21.67 1.13 -4.80
C GLU A 103 21.80 0.71 -6.26
N ALA A 104 21.26 -0.45 -6.62
CA ALA A 104 21.27 -0.93 -8.00
C ALA A 104 20.46 0.00 -8.92
N LEU A 105 19.30 0.47 -8.45
CA LEU A 105 18.46 1.42 -9.18
C LEU A 105 19.13 2.79 -9.31
N ALA A 106 19.71 3.33 -8.23
CA ALA A 106 20.42 4.61 -8.26
C ALA A 106 21.63 4.59 -9.23
N LYS A 107 22.34 3.47 -9.34
CA LYS A 107 23.46 3.31 -10.29
C LYS A 107 23.02 3.23 -11.75
N HIS A 108 21.75 2.94 -12.01
CA HIS A 108 21.17 2.96 -13.36
C HIS A 108 20.57 4.32 -13.74
N GLU A 109 20.53 5.29 -12.81
CA GLU A 109 19.91 6.61 -13.00
C GLU A 109 20.92 7.79 -13.14
N GLU A 110 22.24 7.57 -13.09
CA GLU A 110 23.25 8.60 -13.43
C GLU A 110 23.79 8.35 -14.86
N LYS A 111 23.69 9.17 -15.92
CA LYS A 111 23.63 10.63 -16.24
C LYS A 111 23.00 10.81 -17.66
N PRO A 112 22.69 12.01 -18.23
CA PRO A 112 23.08 13.41 -17.88
C PRO A 112 21.86 14.38 -17.77
N ASP A 113 21.92 15.68 -17.48
CA ASP A 113 22.96 16.68 -17.25
C ASP A 113 22.36 17.81 -16.38
N GLU A 114 23.25 18.62 -15.81
CA GLU A 114 23.01 19.79 -14.97
C GLU A 114 22.28 20.93 -15.71
N ASN A 115 21.21 21.49 -15.13
CA ASN A 115 21.07 22.93 -14.84
C ASN A 115 19.66 23.30 -14.33
N GLU A 116 19.65 24.30 -13.43
CA GLU A 116 18.53 25.16 -13.06
C GLU A 116 17.41 24.54 -12.16
N TYR A 117 17.52 24.73 -10.84
CA TYR A 117 16.92 25.87 -10.13
C TYR A 117 17.17 25.73 -8.62
N SER A 118 18.23 26.42 -8.17
CA SER A 118 18.20 27.11 -6.88
C SER A 118 17.12 28.21 -6.91
N ILE A 119 16.77 28.75 -5.74
CA ILE A 119 15.76 29.79 -5.42
C ILE A 119 14.47 29.11 -4.89
N PHE A 120 14.19 28.98 -3.58
CA PHE A 120 14.24 29.98 -2.52
C PHE A 120 14.66 29.38 -1.17
N SER A 121 15.61 30.04 -0.52
CA SER A 121 15.86 29.97 0.90
C SER A 121 15.09 31.09 1.63
N SER A 122 14.74 30.79 2.89
CA SER A 122 14.55 31.71 4.03
C SER A 122 13.26 32.53 4.12
N ILE A 123 12.37 32.20 5.08
CA ILE A 123 11.88 33.12 6.16
C ILE A 123 11.57 32.31 7.46
N GLN A 124 12.40 32.55 8.48
CA GLN A 124 12.22 32.68 9.95
C GLN A 124 11.01 32.07 10.72
N GLU A 125 11.37 31.15 11.65
CA GLU A 125 11.18 31.14 13.13
C GLU A 125 9.80 31.32 13.87
N PRO A 126 9.67 30.79 15.12
CA PRO A 126 8.48 30.12 15.61
C PRO A 126 7.58 30.96 16.53
N VAL A 127 6.27 30.75 16.43
CA VAL A 127 5.30 31.29 17.39
C VAL A 127 5.04 30.27 18.50
N LYS A 128 5.46 30.60 19.73
CA LYS A 128 5.01 29.96 20.97
C LYS A 128 3.54 30.30 21.21
N VAL A 129 2.69 29.30 21.46
CA VAL A 129 1.37 29.50 22.08
C VAL A 129 1.17 28.48 23.20
N ASN A 130 0.74 29.01 24.34
CA ASN A 130 0.59 28.38 25.64
C ASN A 130 -0.46 27.26 25.69
N GLU A 131 -0.21 26.28 26.57
CA GLU A 131 -1.21 25.35 27.10
C GLU A 131 -2.37 26.08 27.79
N PRO A 132 -3.57 25.46 27.76
CA PRO A 132 -4.25 25.21 29.03
C PRO A 132 -4.60 23.73 29.23
N GLN A 133 -4.21 23.19 30.38
CA GLN A 133 -4.75 21.95 30.94
C GLN A 133 -6.14 22.20 31.56
N ALA A 134 -7.14 21.37 31.23
CA ALA A 134 -7.94 20.62 32.21
C ALA A 134 -9.04 19.75 31.55
N LYS A 135 -8.77 18.44 31.53
CA LYS A 135 -9.67 17.29 31.81
C LYS A 135 -11.13 17.34 31.33
N GLU A 136 -11.41 16.55 30.28
CA GLU A 136 -12.47 15.53 30.33
C GLU A 136 -11.88 14.20 29.83
N HIS A 137 -11.74 13.24 30.75
CA HIS A 137 -11.42 11.86 30.43
C HIS A 137 -12.64 11.20 29.77
N LEU A 138 -12.74 11.30 28.45
CA LEU A 138 -13.37 10.26 27.66
C LEU A 138 -12.27 9.24 27.36
N THR A 139 -12.38 8.07 27.96
CA THR A 139 -11.53 6.90 27.68
C THR A 139 -11.71 6.52 26.20
N LYS A 140 -10.98 7.20 25.31
CA LYS A 140 -10.77 6.75 23.95
C LYS A 140 -9.88 5.52 24.05
N GLU A 141 -10.49 4.37 23.84
CA GLU A 141 -9.78 3.14 23.51
C GLU A 141 -9.03 3.43 22.19
N TYR A 142 -7.81 3.95 22.29
CA TYR A 142 -6.96 4.20 21.13
C TYR A 142 -6.60 2.82 20.58
N GLU A 143 -7.26 2.40 19.50
CA GLU A 143 -6.79 1.28 18.71
C GLU A 143 -5.35 1.60 18.31
N LYS A 144 -4.40 0.86 18.87
CA LYS A 144 -2.98 1.04 18.54
C LYS A 144 -2.85 0.82 17.04
N THR A 145 -2.26 1.77 16.33
CA THR A 145 -2.07 1.69 14.88
C THR A 145 -0.60 1.55 14.52
N ILE A 146 -0.29 0.70 13.56
CA ILE A 146 1.03 0.57 12.94
C ILE A 146 1.05 1.25 11.58
N LYS A 147 2.19 1.84 11.21
CA LYS A 147 2.41 2.35 9.86
C LYS A 147 2.93 1.22 8.98
N VAL A 148 2.18 0.88 7.94
CA VAL A 148 2.52 -0.18 6.98
C VAL A 148 2.78 0.46 5.62
N MET A 149 3.88 0.06 4.96
CA MET A 149 4.17 0.45 3.57
C MET A 149 3.32 -0.43 2.64
N LEU A 150 2.12 0.05 2.34
CA LEU A 150 1.12 -0.64 1.53
C LEU A 150 0.45 0.42 0.64
N ARG A 151 0.59 0.26 -0.68
CA ARG A 151 -0.08 1.13 -1.65
C ARG A 151 -1.59 0.92 -1.57
N CYS A 152 -2.29 1.85 -0.94
CA CYS A 152 -3.65 1.64 -0.49
C CYS A 152 -4.45 2.94 -0.54
N VAL A 153 -5.76 2.83 -0.76
CA VAL A 153 -6.71 3.93 -0.57
C VAL A 153 -6.96 4.13 0.93
N PRO A 154 -7.28 5.35 1.41
CA PRO A 154 -7.43 5.59 2.83
C PRO A 154 -8.60 4.81 3.44
N VAL A 155 -8.46 4.45 4.72
CA VAL A 155 -9.56 3.94 5.53
C VAL A 155 -10.31 5.16 6.09
N ASN A 156 -11.37 5.57 5.39
CA ASN A 156 -12.20 6.70 5.82
C ASN A 156 -13.32 6.26 6.77
N ILE A 157 -13.77 5.01 6.64
CA ILE A 157 -14.78 4.41 7.51
C ILE A 157 -14.08 3.73 8.68
N GLY A 158 -14.25 4.29 9.87
CA GLY A 158 -13.72 3.69 11.09
C GLY A 158 -14.50 2.46 11.52
N LYS A 159 -13.91 1.66 12.42
CA LYS A 159 -14.55 0.45 12.96
C LYS A 159 -15.96 0.69 13.53
N LYS A 160 -16.15 1.77 14.30
CA LYS A 160 -17.44 2.09 14.91
C LYS A 160 -18.51 2.40 13.86
N ASP A 161 -18.12 3.09 12.80
CA ASP A 161 -19.02 3.43 11.70
C ASP A 161 -19.37 2.19 10.89
N ALA A 162 -18.39 1.33 10.59
CA ALA A 162 -18.62 0.05 9.92
C ALA A 162 -19.57 -0.87 10.72
N ILE A 163 -19.39 -0.95 12.04
CA ILE A 163 -20.31 -1.67 12.93
C ILE A 163 -21.72 -1.08 12.87
N SER A 164 -21.83 0.25 12.90
CA SER A 164 -23.12 0.94 12.86
C SER A 164 -23.86 0.71 11.54
N ILE A 165 -23.14 0.71 10.41
CA ILE A 165 -23.68 0.36 9.09
C ILE A 165 -24.17 -1.10 9.06
N ALA A 166 -23.40 -2.02 9.66
CA ALA A 166 -23.72 -3.44 9.62
C ALA A 166 -24.88 -3.84 10.55
N GLN A 167 -25.07 -3.13 11.66
CA GLN A 167 -25.92 -3.54 12.79
C GLN A 167 -27.37 -3.90 12.37
N ALA A 168 -27.93 -3.18 11.39
CA ALA A 168 -29.30 -3.42 10.91
C ALA A 168 -29.48 -4.78 10.19
N LYS A 169 -28.39 -5.38 9.69
CA LYS A 169 -28.41 -6.66 8.98
C LYS A 169 -27.83 -7.78 9.84
N VAL A 170 -26.59 -7.62 10.30
CA VAL A 170 -25.88 -8.70 11.00
C VAL A 170 -26.30 -8.86 12.47
N GLY A 171 -27.10 -7.93 13.01
CA GLY A 171 -27.48 -7.87 14.41
C GLY A 171 -26.28 -7.50 15.29
N THR A 172 -26.14 -8.15 16.44
CA THR A 172 -24.96 -7.97 17.31
C THR A 172 -23.72 -8.55 16.65
N PRO A 173 -22.68 -7.74 16.35
CA PRO A 173 -21.43 -8.23 15.78
C PRO A 173 -20.73 -9.22 16.74
N LYS A 174 -20.32 -10.38 16.21
CA LYS A 174 -19.47 -11.35 16.90
C LYS A 174 -17.98 -11.04 16.69
N SER A 175 -17.61 -10.61 15.48
CA SER A 175 -16.24 -10.25 15.14
C SER A 175 -16.20 -9.22 14.02
N GLN A 176 -15.09 -8.50 13.95
CA GLN A 176 -14.81 -7.53 12.91
C GLN A 176 -13.35 -7.65 12.47
N THR A 177 -13.10 -7.65 11.17
CA THR A 177 -11.76 -7.71 10.59
C THR A 177 -11.62 -6.67 9.49
N LEU A 178 -10.54 -5.86 9.52
CA LEU A 178 -10.19 -4.96 8.43
C LEU A 178 -9.32 -5.69 7.41
N LYS A 179 -9.91 -6.05 6.28
CA LYS A 179 -9.23 -6.72 5.17
C LYS A 179 -8.71 -5.71 4.17
N PHE A 180 -7.51 -5.94 3.66
CA PHE A 180 -6.93 -5.18 2.56
C PHE A 180 -6.96 -6.07 1.33
N ILE A 181 -7.90 -5.76 0.44
CA ILE A 181 -8.19 -6.55 -0.74
C ILE A 181 -7.32 -6.06 -1.90
N PRO A 182 -6.50 -6.91 -2.52
CA PRO A 182 -5.65 -6.54 -3.64
C PRO A 182 -6.49 -6.35 -4.91
N VAL A 183 -6.20 -5.28 -5.64
CA VAL A 183 -6.77 -4.96 -6.94
C VAL A 183 -5.65 -4.48 -7.87
N TRP A 184 -5.70 -4.90 -9.14
CA TRP A 184 -4.84 -4.34 -10.16
C TRP A 184 -5.51 -3.08 -10.70
N TYR A 185 -4.92 -1.92 -10.40
CA TYR A 185 -5.31 -0.65 -10.99
C TYR A 185 -4.55 -0.49 -12.30
N TYR A 186 -5.25 -0.15 -13.37
CA TYR A 186 -4.63 0.16 -14.65
C TYR A 186 -5.11 1.50 -15.21
N SER A 187 -4.23 2.17 -15.93
CA SER A 187 -4.53 3.34 -16.75
C SER A 187 -4.01 3.10 -18.16
N TYR A 188 -4.78 3.53 -19.16
CA TYR A 188 -4.41 3.36 -20.56
C TYR A 188 -4.55 4.65 -21.36
N SER A 189 -3.79 4.75 -22.44
CA SER A 189 -3.97 5.76 -23.48
C SER A 189 -3.47 5.28 -24.84
N PHE A 190 -4.15 5.68 -25.90
CA PHE A 190 -3.70 5.48 -27.27
C PHE A 190 -4.33 6.51 -28.22
N ASN A 191 -3.61 6.80 -29.30
CA ASN A 191 -4.09 7.60 -30.43
C ASN A 191 -3.54 6.96 -31.71
N ILE A 192 -4.41 6.25 -32.43
CA ILE A 192 -4.07 5.37 -33.54
C ILE A 192 -4.82 5.83 -34.79
N GLN A 193 -4.11 5.96 -35.90
CA GLN A 193 -4.72 6.21 -37.20
C GLN A 193 -4.60 4.97 -38.08
N LYS A 194 -5.73 4.34 -38.41
CA LYS A 194 -5.75 3.19 -39.32
C LYS A 194 -6.18 3.64 -40.71
N LYS A 195 -5.25 3.58 -41.67
CA LYS A 195 -5.54 3.84 -43.09
C LYS A 195 -6.13 2.59 -43.74
N TYR A 196 -7.28 2.74 -44.38
CA TYR A 196 -7.85 1.70 -45.22
C TYR A 196 -8.33 2.29 -46.54
N LYS A 197 -7.70 1.84 -47.65
CA LYS A 197 -7.88 2.40 -48.99
C LYS A 197 -7.67 3.93 -48.96
N SER A 198 -8.66 4.73 -49.35
CA SER A 198 -8.61 6.19 -49.34
C SER A 198 -9.06 6.83 -48.02
N LYS A 199 -9.53 6.03 -47.05
CA LYS A 199 -10.08 6.52 -45.78
C LYS A 199 -9.11 6.33 -44.63
N VAL A 200 -9.14 7.28 -43.69
CA VAL A 200 -8.43 7.21 -42.41
C VAL A 200 -9.46 7.07 -41.31
N VAL A 201 -9.22 6.13 -40.40
CA VAL A 201 -10.08 5.89 -39.23
C VAL A 201 -9.24 6.14 -37.98
N ASP A 202 -9.66 7.12 -37.19
CA ASP A 202 -9.01 7.46 -35.93
C ASP A 202 -9.61 6.64 -34.77
N LEU A 203 -8.74 5.97 -34.02
CA LEU A 203 -9.04 5.29 -32.77
C LEU A 203 -8.27 5.99 -31.66
N THR A 204 -8.98 6.74 -30.83
CA THR A 204 -8.46 7.38 -29.63
C THR A 204 -9.17 6.83 -28.42
N GLY A 205 -8.45 6.64 -27.33
CA GLY A 205 -9.01 6.22 -26.06
C GLY A 205 -8.02 6.42 -24.92
N ASP A 206 -8.54 6.90 -23.80
CA ASP A 206 -7.83 7.02 -22.53
C ASP A 206 -8.79 6.68 -21.39
N GLY A 207 -8.25 6.20 -20.29
CA GLY A 207 -9.07 5.86 -19.12
C GLY A 207 -8.34 5.07 -18.06
N GLU A 208 -9.10 4.69 -17.04
CA GLU A 208 -8.65 3.91 -15.90
C GLU A 208 -9.63 2.79 -15.58
N GLY A 209 -9.15 1.73 -14.94
CA GLY A 209 -9.97 0.62 -14.50
C GLY A 209 -9.31 -0.22 -13.43
N TYR A 210 -10.09 -1.15 -12.88
CA TYR A 210 -9.66 -2.00 -11.78
C TYR A 210 -10.03 -3.45 -12.08
N ILE A 211 -9.11 -4.36 -11.76
CA ILE A 211 -9.34 -5.80 -11.78
C ILE A 211 -9.18 -6.31 -10.37
N HIS A 212 -10.20 -6.96 -9.83
CA HIS A 212 -10.10 -7.60 -8.53
C HIS A 212 -9.03 -8.71 -8.59
N ALA A 213 -7.96 -8.63 -7.79
CA ALA A 213 -6.79 -9.48 -7.99
C ALA A 213 -6.98 -10.93 -7.47
N ILE A 214 -8.16 -11.25 -6.94
CA ILE A 214 -8.53 -12.60 -6.48
C ILE A 214 -9.54 -13.24 -7.46
N THR A 215 -10.61 -12.51 -7.82
CA THR A 215 -11.69 -13.04 -8.70
C THR A 215 -11.47 -12.73 -10.18
N GLY A 216 -10.66 -11.72 -10.46
CA GLY A 216 -10.40 -11.22 -11.81
C GLY A 216 -11.51 -10.34 -12.36
N GLU A 217 -12.55 -10.03 -11.60
CA GLU A 217 -13.65 -9.21 -12.10
C GLU A 217 -13.18 -7.77 -12.38
N ASN A 218 -13.56 -7.25 -13.54
CA ASN A 218 -13.36 -5.84 -13.86
C ASN A 218 -14.42 -5.01 -13.11
N PHE A 219 -14.01 -3.89 -12.54
CA PHE A 219 -14.94 -2.93 -11.98
C PHE A 219 -14.39 -1.51 -12.14
N PHE A 220 -15.29 -0.54 -11.96
CA PHE A 220 -14.96 0.88 -12.05
C PHE A 220 -15.28 1.54 -10.72
N ASN A 221 -14.31 2.27 -10.19
CA ASN A 221 -14.51 3.18 -9.07
C ASN A 221 -13.57 4.39 -9.24
N LYS A 222 -13.79 5.48 -8.51
CA LYS A 222 -12.88 6.63 -8.53
C LYS A 222 -12.20 6.75 -7.17
N TYR A 223 -11.11 6.01 -6.99
CA TYR A 223 -10.32 6.12 -5.78
C TYR A 223 -9.39 7.33 -5.85
N ARG A 224 -9.39 8.12 -4.78
CA ARG A 224 -8.51 9.28 -4.60
C ARG A 224 -7.61 9.08 -3.39
N ASP A 225 -6.60 9.93 -3.29
CA ASP A 225 -5.67 9.97 -2.15
C ASP A 225 -4.96 8.64 -1.91
N ILE A 226 -4.58 7.95 -2.99
CA ILE A 226 -3.78 6.72 -2.91
C ILE A 226 -2.47 7.04 -2.18
N ARG A 227 -2.17 6.26 -1.14
CA ARG A 227 -0.98 6.44 -0.30
C ARG A 227 -0.09 5.22 -0.42
N GLU A 228 1.21 5.42 -0.39
CA GLU A 228 2.21 4.33 -0.30
C GLU A 228 2.32 3.74 1.11
N ASN A 229 1.64 4.35 2.08
CA ASN A 229 1.58 3.86 3.44
C ASN A 229 0.24 4.17 4.09
N ILE A 230 -0.14 3.32 5.05
CA ILE A 230 -1.38 3.47 5.80
C ILE A 230 -1.17 3.13 7.27
N MET A 231 -1.97 3.78 8.12
CA MET A 231 -2.10 3.44 9.54
C MET A 231 -3.13 2.34 9.69
N MET A 232 -2.71 1.16 10.14
CA MET A 232 -3.56 -0.01 10.30
C MET A 232 -3.70 -0.35 11.78
N PRO A 233 -4.87 -0.79 12.27
CA PRO A 233 -5.00 -1.34 13.61
C PRO A 233 -3.99 -2.48 13.83
N THR A 234 -3.45 -2.63 15.04
CA THR A 234 -2.49 -3.71 15.35
C THR A 234 -3.13 -5.08 15.51
N GLN A 235 -4.46 -5.17 15.47
CA GLN A 235 -5.23 -6.38 15.68
C GLN A 235 -6.39 -6.44 14.70
N ASN A 236 -6.83 -7.67 14.39
CA ASN A 236 -8.00 -7.93 13.54
C ASN A 236 -7.89 -7.24 12.17
N TYR A 237 -6.72 -7.29 11.56
CA TYR A 237 -6.53 -6.91 10.17
C TYR A 237 -5.95 -8.08 9.39
N GLU A 238 -6.16 -8.05 8.08
CA GLU A 238 -5.64 -9.05 7.15
C GLU A 238 -5.22 -8.36 5.86
N ILE A 239 -4.01 -8.61 5.37
CA ILE A 239 -3.57 -8.18 4.04
C ILE A 239 -3.65 -9.38 3.13
N MET A 240 -4.58 -9.36 2.19
CA MET A 240 -4.78 -10.48 1.27
C MET A 240 -3.73 -10.46 0.15
N GLN A 241 -3.35 -11.63 -0.33
CA GLN A 241 -2.40 -11.75 -1.44
C GLN A 241 -3.15 -11.87 -2.78
N PRO A 242 -2.65 -11.23 -3.85
CA PRO A 242 -3.25 -11.38 -5.17
C PRO A 242 -3.13 -12.84 -5.63
N SER A 243 -4.22 -13.41 -6.13
CA SER A 243 -4.21 -14.74 -6.76
C SER A 243 -3.91 -14.65 -8.27
N ILE A 244 -4.23 -13.51 -8.88
CA ILE A 244 -4.00 -13.22 -10.29
C ILE A 244 -2.71 -12.44 -10.42
N GLN A 245 -1.80 -12.91 -11.27
CA GLN A 245 -0.50 -12.27 -11.50
C GLN A 245 -0.64 -11.01 -12.35
N LYS A 246 0.37 -10.12 -12.27
CA LYS A 246 0.39 -8.86 -13.02
C LYS A 246 0.19 -9.08 -14.52
N ASN A 247 0.86 -10.07 -15.10
CA ASN A 247 0.79 -10.33 -16.54
C ASN A 247 -0.62 -10.76 -16.99
N ASP A 248 -1.27 -11.64 -16.23
CA ASP A 248 -2.63 -12.11 -16.52
C ASP A 248 -3.64 -10.94 -16.40
N ALA A 249 -3.44 -10.07 -15.40
CA ALA A 249 -4.25 -8.87 -15.24
C ALA A 249 -4.02 -7.87 -16.39
N SER A 250 -2.78 -7.69 -16.85
CA SER A 250 -2.45 -6.86 -18.01
C SER A 250 -3.15 -7.36 -19.27
N GLU A 251 -3.09 -8.67 -19.53
CA GLU A 251 -3.76 -9.28 -20.69
C GLU A 251 -5.28 -9.08 -20.62
N LYS A 252 -5.87 -9.25 -19.42
CA LYS A 252 -7.30 -9.04 -19.20
C LYS A 252 -7.71 -7.58 -19.40
N ALA A 253 -6.89 -6.63 -18.94
CA ALA A 253 -7.10 -5.21 -19.16
C ALA A 253 -7.05 -4.88 -20.66
N LEU A 254 -6.00 -5.31 -21.36
CA LEU A 254 -5.84 -5.11 -22.81
C LEU A 254 -7.04 -5.67 -23.59
N ASN A 255 -7.46 -6.91 -23.31
CA ASN A 255 -8.61 -7.52 -23.97
C ASN A 255 -9.90 -6.73 -23.74
N SER A 256 -10.09 -6.17 -22.55
CA SER A 256 -11.25 -5.34 -22.22
C SER A 256 -11.21 -3.99 -22.98
N ILE A 257 -10.05 -3.33 -22.98
CA ILE A 257 -9.82 -2.05 -23.67
C ILE A 257 -10.03 -2.21 -25.18
N ILE A 258 -9.42 -3.22 -25.80
CA ILE A 258 -9.55 -3.49 -27.23
C ILE A 258 -11.01 -3.71 -27.60
N ARG A 259 -11.74 -4.51 -26.81
CA ARG A 259 -13.17 -4.77 -27.04
C ARG A 259 -14.01 -3.49 -26.93
N GLU A 260 -13.78 -2.68 -25.91
CA GLU A 260 -14.51 -1.42 -25.68
C GLU A 260 -14.26 -0.38 -26.78
N HIS A 261 -13.06 -0.37 -27.35
CA HIS A 261 -12.65 0.59 -28.38
C HIS A 261 -12.67 0.02 -29.81
N THR A 262 -13.26 -1.15 -29.99
CA THR A 262 -13.52 -1.72 -31.31
C THR A 262 -14.71 -1.01 -31.96
N LYS A 263 -14.49 -0.39 -33.13
CA LYS A 263 -15.51 0.33 -33.88
C LYS A 263 -15.86 -0.40 -35.17
N GLN A 264 -17.15 -0.53 -35.46
CA GLN A 264 -17.63 -0.94 -36.77
C GLN A 264 -17.86 0.32 -37.62
N VAL A 265 -17.14 0.46 -38.72
CA VAL A 265 -17.20 1.62 -39.60
C VAL A 265 -17.74 1.19 -40.96
N ARG A 266 -18.79 1.87 -41.42
CA ARG A 266 -19.32 1.71 -42.78
C ARG A 266 -18.55 2.62 -43.73
N LEU A 267 -17.81 1.99 -44.62
CA LEU A 267 -17.03 2.65 -45.65
C LEU A 267 -17.83 2.63 -46.95
N ASN A 268 -17.59 3.62 -47.80
CA ASN A 268 -18.18 3.69 -49.12
C ASN A 268 -17.11 4.09 -50.12
N GLU A 269 -17.20 3.53 -51.31
CA GLU A 269 -16.33 3.85 -52.43
C GLU A 269 -17.17 4.01 -53.69
N MET A 270 -16.76 4.95 -54.53
CA MET A 270 -17.34 5.15 -55.85
C MET A 270 -16.49 4.38 -56.85
N ILE A 271 -17.12 3.44 -57.57
CA ILE A 271 -16.48 2.66 -58.64
C ILE A 271 -17.29 2.92 -59.90
N GLY A 272 -16.78 3.81 -60.77
CA GLY A 272 -17.56 4.36 -61.89
C GLY A 272 -18.76 5.15 -61.36
N ASP A 273 -19.97 4.82 -61.83
CA ASP A 273 -21.22 5.44 -61.39
C ASP A 273 -21.91 4.69 -60.22
N THR A 274 -21.26 3.67 -59.66
CA THR A 274 -21.81 2.85 -58.56
C THR A 274 -21.17 3.17 -57.22
N ILE A 275 -21.99 3.34 -56.16
CA ILE A 275 -21.51 3.45 -54.77
C ILE A 275 -21.56 2.08 -54.10
N VAL A 276 -20.40 1.55 -53.74
CA VAL A 276 -20.27 0.30 -52.98
C VAL A 276 -20.12 0.63 -51.49
N PHE A 277 -20.87 -0.05 -50.63
CA PHE A 277 -20.74 0.06 -49.18
C PHE A 277 -20.10 -1.20 -48.59
N GLU A 278 -19.10 -1.02 -47.72
CA GLU A 278 -18.39 -2.09 -47.04
C GLU A 278 -18.40 -1.81 -45.52
N ASN A 279 -18.77 -2.80 -44.71
CA ASN A 279 -18.68 -2.69 -43.25
C ASN A 279 -17.37 -3.31 -42.78
N ARG A 280 -16.54 -2.56 -42.06
CA ARG A 280 -15.25 -3.03 -41.56
C ARG A 280 -15.08 -2.74 -40.07
N ILE A 281 -14.43 -3.64 -39.36
CA ILE A 281 -14.16 -3.52 -37.93
C ILE A 281 -12.73 -3.00 -37.76
N PHE A 282 -12.58 -2.00 -36.90
CA PHE A 282 -11.30 -1.40 -36.53
C PHE A 282 -11.14 -1.50 -35.01
N ALA A 283 -10.04 -2.08 -34.56
CA ALA A 283 -9.70 -2.23 -33.14
C ALA A 283 -8.25 -1.77 -32.92
N PRO A 284 -7.91 -1.22 -31.74
CA PRO A 284 -6.52 -0.96 -31.36
C PRO A 284 -5.69 -2.26 -31.36
N ASP A 285 -4.44 -2.22 -31.82
CA ASP A 285 -3.54 -3.36 -31.62
C ASP A 285 -2.93 -3.29 -30.20
N PRO A 286 -2.71 -4.43 -29.51
CA PRO A 286 -2.22 -4.44 -28.13
C PRO A 286 -0.90 -3.66 -27.93
N SER A 287 0.01 -3.70 -28.91
CA SER A 287 1.29 -3.00 -28.88
C SER A 287 1.19 -1.49 -29.06
N GLU A 288 0.05 -0.99 -29.54
CA GLU A 288 -0.22 0.43 -29.75
C GLU A 288 -0.92 1.09 -28.54
N ILE A 289 -1.25 0.28 -27.51
CA ILE A 289 -1.89 0.76 -26.29
C ILE A 289 -0.82 0.97 -25.20
N ASN A 290 -0.68 2.21 -24.74
CA ASN A 290 0.13 2.50 -23.57
C ASN A 290 -0.66 2.06 -22.33
N LEU A 291 -0.26 0.96 -21.69
CA LEU A 291 -0.90 0.44 -20.47
C LEU A 291 0.08 0.53 -19.29
N ASN A 292 -0.33 1.23 -18.24
CA ASN A 292 0.30 1.13 -16.92
C ASN A 292 -0.61 0.34 -15.99
N ILE A 293 -0.04 -0.55 -15.18
CA ILE A 293 -0.76 -1.40 -14.24
C ILE A 293 0.05 -1.62 -12.97
N ASP A 294 -0.60 -1.40 -11.83
CA ASP A 294 0.01 -1.46 -10.51
C ASP A 294 -0.93 -2.13 -9.49
N LEU A 295 -0.32 -2.72 -8.46
CA LEU A 295 -1.06 -3.30 -7.35
C LEU A 295 -1.51 -2.19 -6.39
N LEU A 296 -2.80 -2.18 -6.08
CA LEU A 296 -3.45 -1.29 -5.14
C LEU A 296 -4.26 -2.11 -4.14
N TYR A 297 -4.34 -1.66 -2.90
CA TYR A 297 -5.16 -2.30 -1.86
C TYR A 297 -6.39 -1.45 -1.52
N ILE A 298 -7.54 -2.12 -1.43
CA ILE A 298 -8.80 -1.51 -0.99
C ILE A 298 -9.16 -2.04 0.40
N PRO A 299 -9.35 -1.16 1.41
CA PRO A 299 -9.77 -1.57 2.73
C PRO A 299 -11.24 -2.01 2.70
N VAL A 300 -11.54 -3.12 3.35
CA VAL A 300 -12.88 -3.70 3.47
C VAL A 300 -13.08 -4.20 4.90
N TRP A 301 -14.09 -3.70 5.58
CA TRP A 301 -14.53 -4.22 6.87
C TRP A 301 -15.38 -5.46 6.65
N GLU A 302 -14.92 -6.61 7.14
CA GLU A 302 -15.72 -7.82 7.28
C GLU A 302 -16.33 -7.84 8.69
N ILE A 303 -17.65 -7.71 8.79
CA ILE A 303 -18.40 -7.77 10.04
C ILE A 303 -19.19 -9.07 10.08
N LYS A 304 -18.89 -9.94 11.05
CA LYS A 304 -19.62 -11.21 11.25
C LYS A 304 -20.64 -11.06 12.37
N GLY A 305 -21.89 -11.32 12.06
CA GLY A 305 -22.99 -11.42 13.03
C GLY A 305 -23.29 -12.86 13.42
N LYS A 306 -24.53 -13.15 13.80
CA LYS A 306 -24.93 -14.50 14.21
C LYS A 306 -25.02 -15.49 13.04
N ARG A 307 -25.55 -15.05 11.90
CA ARG A 307 -25.84 -15.87 10.71
C ARG A 307 -25.36 -15.25 9.40
N GLU A 308 -24.94 -13.99 9.47
CA GLU A 308 -24.61 -13.19 8.30
C GLU A 308 -23.22 -12.59 8.46
N VAL A 309 -22.50 -12.48 7.36
CA VAL A 309 -21.27 -11.72 7.21
C VAL A 309 -21.51 -10.61 6.22
N MET A 310 -21.05 -9.42 6.54
CA MET A 310 -21.22 -8.24 5.72
C MET A 310 -19.86 -7.60 5.43
N ASP A 311 -19.60 -7.38 4.15
CA ASP A 311 -18.39 -6.73 3.66
C ASP A 311 -18.73 -5.27 3.32
N ILE A 312 -18.05 -4.32 3.96
CA ILE A 312 -18.26 -2.87 3.79
C ILE A 312 -16.97 -2.25 3.31
N ASN A 313 -17.03 -1.49 2.22
CA ASN A 313 -15.88 -0.77 1.70
C ASN A 313 -15.41 0.28 2.72
N GLY A 314 -14.16 0.16 3.18
CA GLY A 314 -13.55 1.05 4.17
C GLY A 314 -13.21 2.44 3.62
N TYR A 315 -13.25 2.64 2.30
CA TYR A 315 -12.99 3.93 1.66
C TYR A 315 -14.23 4.83 1.62
N ASP A 316 -15.42 4.27 1.36
CA ASP A 316 -16.64 5.04 1.09
C ASP A 316 -17.90 4.56 1.84
N GLY A 317 -17.83 3.40 2.52
CA GLY A 317 -18.93 2.84 3.30
C GLY A 317 -19.95 2.04 2.49
N HIS A 318 -19.75 1.84 1.18
CA HIS A 318 -20.65 1.03 0.38
C HIS A 318 -20.63 -0.43 0.81
N ILE A 319 -21.82 -1.04 0.83
CA ILE A 319 -21.99 -2.47 1.11
C ILE A 319 -21.55 -3.25 -0.13
N MET A 320 -20.49 -4.06 0.00
CA MET A 320 -19.95 -4.85 -1.09
C MET A 320 -20.61 -6.22 -1.18
N ALA A 321 -20.88 -6.86 -0.04
CA ALA A 321 -21.52 -8.17 -0.01
C ALA A 321 -22.26 -8.41 1.31
N ILE A 322 -23.31 -9.23 1.25
CA ILE A 322 -23.97 -9.83 2.40
C ILE A 322 -24.04 -11.33 2.13
N LYS A 323 -23.48 -12.13 3.04
CA LYS A 323 -23.36 -13.59 2.93
C LYS A 323 -24.04 -14.23 4.13
N VAL A 324 -24.86 -15.24 3.91
CA VAL A 324 -25.37 -16.10 4.99
C VAL A 324 -24.36 -17.22 5.20
N TYR A 325 -23.92 -17.47 6.43
CA TYR A 325 -23.09 -18.61 6.76
C TYR A 325 -23.84 -19.52 7.74
N ASN A 326 -23.92 -20.80 7.41
CA ASN A 326 -24.65 -21.80 8.19
C ASN A 326 -23.62 -22.56 9.05
N ASP A 327 -23.80 -22.58 10.38
CA ASP A 327 -22.92 -23.25 11.37
C ASP A 327 -22.93 -24.81 11.25
N ALA A 328 -23.23 -25.38 10.08
CA ALA A 328 -23.50 -26.81 9.90
C ALA A 328 -22.28 -27.71 9.61
N GLU A 329 -21.05 -27.20 9.68
CA GLU A 329 -19.83 -27.99 9.41
C GLU A 329 -18.86 -28.07 10.61
N MET A 330 -19.36 -28.39 11.80
CA MET A 330 -18.55 -29.04 12.84
C MET A 330 -19.40 -30.05 13.62
N VAL A 331 -19.46 -31.29 13.11
CA VAL A 331 -19.76 -32.50 13.89
C VAL A 331 -18.71 -33.54 13.57
#